data_AF-A0AA88YKW2-F1
#
_entry.id   AF-A0AA88YKW2-F1
#
_cell.length_a   1.000
_cell.length_b   1.000
_cell.length_c   1.000
_cell.angle_alpha   90.00
_cell.angle_beta   90.00
_cell.angle_gamma   90.00
#
_symmetry.space_group_name_H-M   'P 1'
#
loop_
_entity.id
_entity.type
_entity.pdbx_description
1 polymer ?
#
loop_
_entity_poly.entity_id
_entity_poly.type
_entity_poly.pdbx_seq_one_letter_code
_entity_poly.pdbx_strand_id
1 'polypeptide(L)'
;MYTTLPHDKINDQLSKLIKWCYNREGKIYICTSESKGFFSATEYKSYKSWTCSDLCSALSFLLDNIYVRFGENLYKQVVGIPMGTNCAPLVADLFLYTYEKEFIQNLQKQRKHDDVKCFISTSRYLDDILTIDNPVFEKYKDVIYPQELILNKANFTDTETPFLDLNIKIVNGEIHTSVYDKRDDFGFNIVNFPWLDGDVPRLPSYGIYISQLIRALCGSLVDVLNSDGETTLISLIQQAGLADALAGGPFTVFAPTNAAFSKLPQSTLDALSKDTNALANILKYHVVQGNIRKADAKNELTLTTLAGTKIRLNIYSHNNVVTVEGSKITNFDLSADNGMVHVIDTVMMPPSGSIVDMVAANSDFSTLLKLVQDTNLAGALQGDALTVFAPTNDAFSRLGSRILNNLSHNKALLKEILEYHVVPHTEYSAGLYNREYLRTLDRHHDVIRLSVSSRGVMVNNAHVTSADLSATNGVVHVIDHVLIPARYLFSAIIGKK
;
A
#
# COMPACT_ATOMS: atom_id res chain seq x y z
N MET A 1 -5.35 -21.93 26.57
CA MET A 1 -5.19 -22.10 28.03
C MET A 1 -6.23 -23.02 28.69
N TYR A 2 -7.45 -23.17 28.16
CA TYR A 2 -8.58 -23.68 28.95
C TYR A 2 -9.11 -25.07 28.61
N THR A 3 -8.44 -25.85 27.76
CA THR A 3 -9.00 -27.12 27.23
C THR A 3 -8.81 -28.31 28.16
N THR A 4 -7.89 -28.21 29.13
CA THR A 4 -7.45 -29.29 30.01
C THR A 4 -7.96 -29.17 31.44
N LEU A 5 -8.69 -28.10 31.77
CA LEU A 5 -9.14 -27.82 33.14
C LEU A 5 -10.25 -28.78 33.61
N PRO A 6 -10.06 -29.54 34.69
CA PRO A 6 -11.12 -30.40 35.22
C PRO A 6 -12.34 -29.58 35.72
N HIS A 7 -13.56 -30.02 35.38
CA HIS A 7 -14.78 -29.30 35.78
C HIS A 7 -14.98 -29.23 37.30
N ASP A 8 -14.60 -30.28 38.03
CA ASP A 8 -14.61 -30.32 39.49
C ASP A 8 -13.71 -29.25 40.10
N LYS A 9 -12.53 -29.01 39.51
CA LYS A 9 -11.60 -27.95 39.91
C LYS A 9 -12.18 -26.56 39.66
N ILE A 10 -12.79 -26.35 38.49
CA ILE A 10 -13.49 -25.09 38.16
C ILE A 10 -14.61 -24.85 39.18
N ASN A 11 -15.43 -25.87 39.42
CA ASN A 11 -16.57 -25.79 40.33
C ASN A 11 -16.13 -25.50 41.77
N ASP A 12 -15.08 -26.16 42.27
CA ASP A 12 -14.55 -25.94 43.61
C ASP A 12 -14.04 -24.51 43.80
N GLN A 13 -13.24 -24.00 42.87
CA GLN A 13 -12.68 -22.64 42.96
C GLN A 13 -13.77 -21.56 42.89
N LEU A 14 -14.69 -21.68 41.94
CA LEU A 14 -15.77 -20.72 41.80
C LEU A 14 -16.80 -20.82 42.94
N SER A 15 -17.07 -22.02 43.46
CA SER A 15 -17.91 -22.18 44.66
C SER A 15 -17.27 -21.54 45.89
N LYS A 16 -15.95 -21.64 46.06
CA LYS A 16 -15.22 -20.92 47.11
C LYS A 16 -15.33 -19.41 46.94
N LEU A 17 -15.21 -18.90 45.70
CA LEU A 17 -15.38 -17.49 45.38
C LEU A 17 -16.80 -16.99 45.68
N ILE A 18 -17.83 -17.74 45.29
CA ILE A 18 -19.24 -17.45 45.59
C ILE A 18 -19.43 -17.35 47.11
N LYS A 19 -19.02 -18.37 47.87
CA LYS A 19 -19.11 -18.37 49.34
C LYS A 19 -18.39 -17.18 49.95
N TRP A 20 -17.21 -16.85 49.45
CA TRP A 20 -16.46 -15.68 49.90
C TRP A 20 -17.21 -14.37 49.65
N CYS A 21 -17.83 -14.19 48.48
CA CYS A 21 -18.63 -13.00 48.17
C CYS A 21 -19.84 -12.87 49.11
N TYR A 22 -20.60 -13.94 49.33
CA TYR A 22 -21.74 -13.92 50.26
C TYR A 22 -21.29 -13.60 51.70
N ASN A 23 -20.17 -14.18 52.15
CA ASN A 23 -19.61 -13.89 53.46
C ASN A 23 -19.15 -12.43 53.59
N ARG A 24 -18.54 -11.85 52.54
CA ARG A 24 -18.11 -10.45 52.52
C ARG A 24 -19.29 -9.49 52.62
N GLU A 25 -20.35 -9.75 51.85
CA GLU A 25 -21.51 -8.86 51.78
C GLU A 25 -22.46 -9.04 52.97
N GLY A 26 -22.43 -10.19 53.63
CA GLY A 26 -23.28 -10.50 54.79
C GLY A 26 -24.77 -10.50 54.44
N LYS A 27 -25.11 -10.85 53.19
CA LYS A 27 -26.48 -10.89 52.67
C LYS A 27 -26.88 -12.32 52.30
N ILE A 28 -28.18 -12.60 52.36
CA ILE A 28 -28.74 -13.95 52.12
C ILE A 28 -28.88 -14.23 50.62
N TYR A 29 -29.20 -13.20 49.84
CA TYR A 29 -29.51 -13.31 48.42
C TYR A 29 -28.59 -12.44 47.56
N ILE A 30 -28.34 -12.89 46.33
CA ILE A 30 -28.03 -12.02 45.20
C ILE A 30 -29.28 -11.94 44.33
N CYS A 31 -29.77 -10.72 44.07
CA CYS A 31 -30.95 -10.45 43.27
C CYS A 31 -30.51 -9.99 41.88
N THR A 32 -30.94 -10.69 40.83
CA THR A 32 -30.52 -10.47 39.44
C THR A 32 -31.72 -10.26 38.52
N SER A 33 -31.61 -9.30 37.60
CA SER A 33 -32.47 -9.10 36.44
C SER A 33 -31.62 -9.05 35.16
N GLU A 34 -32.22 -8.75 34.01
CA GLU A 34 -31.49 -8.63 32.73
C GLU A 34 -30.43 -7.52 32.73
N SER A 35 -30.58 -6.47 33.55
CA SER A 35 -29.71 -5.30 33.53
C SER A 35 -29.04 -4.96 34.86
N LYS A 36 -29.41 -5.63 35.96
CA LYS A 36 -28.89 -5.30 37.29
C LYS A 36 -28.71 -6.54 38.16
N GLY A 37 -27.68 -6.51 39.00
CA GLY A 37 -27.42 -7.48 40.06
C GLY A 37 -26.99 -6.78 41.34
N PHE A 38 -27.53 -7.17 42.50
CA PHE A 38 -27.13 -6.64 43.80
C PHE A 38 -27.39 -7.64 44.94
N PHE A 39 -26.63 -7.53 46.03
CA PHE A 39 -26.83 -8.34 47.23
C PHE A 39 -27.96 -7.78 48.10
N SER A 40 -28.78 -8.66 48.69
CA SER A 40 -29.93 -8.29 49.49
C SER A 40 -30.21 -9.26 50.64
N ALA A 41 -30.75 -8.73 51.73
CA ALA A 41 -31.28 -9.55 52.83
C ALA A 41 -32.67 -10.14 52.53
N THR A 42 -33.40 -9.55 51.57
CA THR A 42 -34.78 -9.95 51.20
C THR A 42 -34.90 -10.16 49.70
N GLU A 43 -35.90 -10.93 49.30
CA GLU A 43 -36.23 -11.13 47.89
C GLU A 43 -37.01 -9.93 47.31
N TYR A 44 -36.96 -9.77 45.98
CA TYR A 44 -37.72 -8.76 45.25
C TYR A 44 -38.49 -9.41 44.10
N LYS A 45 -39.79 -9.13 43.98
CA LYS A 45 -40.66 -9.74 42.96
C LYS A 45 -40.18 -9.60 41.52
N SER A 46 -39.50 -8.49 41.20
CA SER A 46 -38.99 -8.20 39.84
C SER A 46 -37.58 -8.75 39.58
N TYR A 47 -37.00 -9.49 40.53
CA TYR A 47 -35.64 -10.04 40.44
C TYR A 47 -35.66 -11.52 40.77
N LYS A 48 -34.81 -12.29 40.07
CA LYS A 48 -34.50 -13.65 40.52
C LYS A 48 -33.55 -13.54 41.71
N SER A 49 -33.93 -14.13 42.83
CA SER A 49 -33.14 -14.10 44.06
C SER A 49 -32.48 -15.47 44.24
N TRP A 50 -31.16 -15.48 44.44
CA TRP A 50 -30.39 -16.71 44.58
C TRP A 50 -29.69 -16.71 45.93
N THR A 51 -29.84 -17.78 46.69
CA THR A 51 -28.98 -18.02 47.85
C THR A 51 -27.59 -18.46 47.41
N CYS A 52 -26.63 -18.46 48.34
CA CYS A 52 -25.29 -19.00 48.07
C CYS A 52 -25.35 -20.46 47.58
N SER A 53 -26.27 -21.27 48.14
CA SER A 53 -26.44 -22.67 47.75
C SER A 53 -27.02 -22.78 46.35
N ASP A 54 -28.04 -21.98 46.02
CA ASP A 54 -28.67 -22.00 44.70
C ASP A 54 -27.67 -21.66 43.60
N LEU A 55 -26.81 -20.65 43.84
CA LEU A 55 -25.83 -20.22 42.85
C LEU A 55 -24.73 -21.28 42.64
N CYS A 56 -24.27 -21.95 43.70
CA CYS A 56 -23.31 -23.05 43.59
C CYS A 56 -23.92 -24.25 42.84
N SER A 57 -25.19 -24.58 43.11
CA SER A 57 -25.92 -25.63 42.40
C SER A 57 -26.13 -25.28 40.93
N ALA A 58 -26.48 -24.03 40.62
CA ALA A 58 -26.65 -23.56 39.25
C ALA A 58 -25.33 -23.61 38.46
N LEU A 59 -24.22 -23.23 39.09
CA LEU A 59 -22.88 -23.37 38.51
C LEU A 59 -22.53 -24.84 38.24
N SER A 60 -22.76 -25.72 39.21
CA SER A 60 -22.49 -27.15 39.06
C SER A 60 -23.32 -27.73 37.91
N PHE A 61 -24.61 -27.39 37.86
CA PHE A 61 -25.49 -27.81 36.78
C PHE A 61 -24.99 -27.31 35.42
N LEU A 62 -24.58 -26.04 35.31
CA LEU A 62 -24.03 -25.48 34.09
C LEU A 62 -22.80 -26.26 33.60
N LEU A 63 -21.83 -26.51 34.48
CA LEU A 63 -20.60 -27.24 34.14
C LEU A 63 -20.87 -28.71 33.80
N ASP A 64 -21.81 -29.34 34.50
CA ASP A 64 -22.12 -30.76 34.32
C ASP A 64 -23.05 -31.06 33.13
N ASN A 65 -23.61 -30.05 32.46
CA ASN A 65 -24.61 -30.24 31.40
C ASN A 65 -24.21 -29.59 30.07
N ILE A 66 -22.92 -29.66 29.73
CA ILE A 66 -22.43 -29.23 28.41
C ILE A 66 -22.29 -30.44 27.49
N TYR A 67 -23.01 -30.38 26.38
CA TYR A 67 -23.02 -31.44 25.38
C TYR A 67 -22.70 -30.85 24.00
N VAL A 68 -21.84 -31.54 23.26
CA VAL A 68 -21.45 -31.21 21.89
C VAL A 68 -21.90 -32.34 20.98
N ARG A 69 -22.65 -32.01 19.92
CA ARG A 69 -23.04 -32.98 18.90
C ARG A 69 -22.09 -32.91 17.72
N PHE A 70 -21.55 -34.05 17.30
CA PHE A 70 -20.72 -34.17 16.11
C PHE A 70 -21.22 -35.34 15.26
N GLY A 71 -21.86 -35.02 14.13
CA GLY A 71 -22.65 -35.98 13.36
C GLY A 71 -23.80 -36.53 14.20
N GLU A 72 -23.95 -37.85 14.21
CA GLU A 72 -24.95 -38.58 15.01
C GLU A 72 -24.53 -38.78 16.48
N ASN A 73 -23.30 -38.41 16.84
CA ASN A 73 -22.76 -38.66 18.18
C ASN A 73 -22.97 -37.46 19.10
N LEU A 74 -23.38 -37.74 20.34
CA LEU A 74 -23.49 -36.75 21.41
C LEU A 74 -22.37 -36.97 22.43
N TYR A 75 -21.53 -35.96 22.63
CA TYR A 75 -20.42 -35.97 23.57
C TYR A 75 -20.75 -35.06 24.75
N LYS A 76 -20.47 -35.51 25.98
CA LYS A 76 -20.49 -34.66 27.17
C LYS A 76 -19.10 -34.07 27.39
N GLN A 77 -19.00 -32.76 27.53
CA GLN A 77 -17.75 -32.12 27.94
C GLN A 77 -17.51 -32.40 29.42
N VAL A 78 -16.34 -32.97 29.75
CA VAL A 78 -15.92 -33.32 31.12
C VAL A 78 -14.67 -32.56 31.57
N VAL A 79 -13.99 -31.92 30.63
CA VAL A 79 -12.81 -31.08 30.86
C VAL A 79 -12.88 -29.84 29.97
N GLY A 80 -12.26 -28.79 30.47
CA GLY A 80 -12.15 -27.47 29.88
C GLY A 80 -13.24 -26.49 30.33
N ILE A 81 -13.09 -25.24 29.92
CA ILE A 81 -14.15 -24.24 30.12
C ILE A 81 -15.35 -24.60 29.23
N PRO A 82 -16.60 -24.45 29.72
CA PRO A 82 -17.83 -24.82 29.00
C PRO A 82 -18.09 -23.94 27.76
N MET A 83 -17.41 -24.24 26.65
CA MET A 83 -17.48 -23.47 25.40
C MET A 83 -18.87 -23.55 24.78
N GLY A 84 -19.34 -22.44 24.18
CA GLY A 84 -20.70 -22.34 23.61
C GLY A 84 -21.76 -21.81 24.58
N THR A 85 -21.40 -21.58 25.86
CA THR A 85 -22.26 -20.84 26.80
C THR A 85 -21.87 -19.38 26.85
N ASN A 86 -22.85 -18.47 26.98
CA ASN A 86 -22.60 -17.02 27.03
C ASN A 86 -21.72 -16.60 28.23
N CYS A 87 -21.66 -17.42 29.28
CA CYS A 87 -20.88 -17.14 30.48
C CYS A 87 -19.48 -17.75 30.46
N ALA A 88 -19.09 -18.52 29.44
CA ALA A 88 -17.78 -19.17 29.37
C ALA A 88 -16.59 -18.20 29.61
N PRO A 89 -16.56 -16.99 29.01
CA PRO A 89 -15.51 -16.01 29.29
C PRO A 89 -15.45 -15.60 30.76
N LEU A 90 -16.61 -15.38 31.38
CA LEU A 90 -16.72 -14.99 32.79
C LEU A 90 -16.29 -16.11 33.73
N VAL A 91 -16.59 -17.37 33.39
CA VAL A 91 -16.15 -18.55 34.15
C VAL A 91 -14.62 -18.62 34.12
N ALA A 92 -14.00 -18.44 32.96
CA ALA A 92 -12.54 -18.43 32.83
C ALA A 92 -11.90 -17.27 33.62
N ASP A 93 -12.45 -16.07 33.49
CA ASP A 93 -11.97 -14.88 34.20
C ASP A 93 -12.03 -15.04 35.72
N LEU A 94 -13.17 -15.49 36.24
CA LEU A 94 -13.38 -15.68 37.68
C LEU A 94 -12.52 -16.83 38.20
N PHE A 95 -12.33 -17.89 37.42
CA PHE A 95 -11.46 -19.01 37.80
C PHE A 95 -10.02 -18.52 37.98
N LEU A 96 -9.45 -17.80 37.01
CA LEU A 96 -8.10 -17.24 37.13
C LEU A 96 -7.99 -16.23 38.25
N TYR A 97 -9.01 -15.38 38.44
CA TYR A 97 -9.05 -14.42 39.54
C TYR A 97 -8.87 -15.09 40.91
N THR A 98 -9.41 -16.29 41.14
CA THR A 98 -9.23 -16.98 42.43
C THR A 98 -7.76 -17.25 42.75
N TYR A 99 -7.01 -17.74 41.76
CA TYR A 99 -5.58 -18.04 41.87
C TYR A 99 -4.74 -16.76 42.02
N GLU A 100 -4.98 -15.78 41.15
CA GLU A 100 -4.24 -14.51 41.14
C GLU A 100 -4.45 -13.74 42.45
N LYS A 101 -5.69 -13.69 42.95
CA LYS A 101 -6.01 -13.09 44.24
C LYS A 101 -5.28 -13.77 45.38
N GLU A 102 -5.33 -15.11 45.46
CA GLU A 102 -4.66 -15.86 46.52
C GLU A 102 -3.15 -15.63 46.49
N PHE A 103 -2.55 -15.67 45.30
CA PHE A 103 -1.13 -15.39 45.10
C PHE A 103 -0.73 -13.99 45.59
N ILE A 104 -1.44 -12.94 45.16
CA ILE A 104 -1.15 -11.56 45.57
C ILE A 104 -1.30 -11.40 47.09
N GLN A 105 -2.36 -11.97 47.68
CA GLN A 105 -2.55 -11.96 49.13
C GLN A 105 -1.43 -12.67 49.88
N ASN A 106 -0.90 -13.77 49.34
CA ASN A 106 0.21 -14.50 49.94
C ASN A 106 1.53 -13.72 49.84
N LEU A 107 1.81 -13.06 48.71
CA LEU A 107 2.98 -12.16 48.60
C LEU A 107 2.90 -10.99 49.61
N GLN A 108 1.71 -10.40 49.79
CA GLN A 108 1.48 -9.35 50.78
C GLN A 108 1.74 -9.84 52.21
N LYS A 109 1.24 -11.04 52.57
CA LYS A 109 1.52 -11.66 53.88
C LYS A 109 3.00 -11.94 54.10
N GLN A 110 3.73 -12.31 53.05
CA GLN A 110 5.18 -12.52 53.07
C GLN A 110 5.99 -11.20 53.03
N ARG A 111 5.33 -10.04 53.00
CA ARG A 111 5.95 -8.70 52.91
C ARG A 111 6.84 -8.51 51.67
N LYS A 112 6.54 -9.21 50.57
CA LYS A 112 7.24 -9.08 49.28
C LYS A 112 6.69 -7.90 48.46
N HIS A 113 6.83 -6.69 49.00
CA HIS A 113 6.20 -5.50 48.42
C HIS A 113 6.71 -5.13 47.02
N ASP A 114 7.98 -5.36 46.73
CA ASP A 114 8.56 -5.05 45.42
C ASP A 114 8.03 -6.01 44.35
N ASP A 115 7.93 -7.31 44.65
CA ASP A 115 7.31 -8.29 43.76
C ASP A 115 5.85 -7.93 43.49
N VAL A 116 5.08 -7.53 44.51
CA VAL A 116 3.66 -7.11 44.33
C VAL A 116 3.55 -5.93 43.37
N LYS A 117 4.48 -4.96 43.41
CA LYS A 117 4.45 -3.80 42.51
C LYS A 117 4.66 -4.20 41.05
N CYS A 118 5.48 -5.21 40.77
CA CYS A 118 5.72 -5.67 39.40
C CYS A 118 4.45 -6.20 38.72
N PHE A 119 3.47 -6.71 39.49
CA PHE A 119 2.20 -7.19 38.95
C PHE A 119 1.17 -6.08 38.66
N ILE A 120 1.43 -4.81 39.03
CA ILE A 120 0.52 -3.69 38.73
C ILE A 120 0.38 -3.48 37.21
N SER A 121 1.47 -3.66 36.47
CA SER A 121 1.50 -3.53 35.00
C SER A 121 1.15 -4.85 34.29
N THR A 122 0.84 -5.91 35.04
CA THR A 122 0.41 -7.18 34.46
C THR A 122 -1.10 -7.15 34.28
N SER A 123 -1.54 -7.19 33.03
CA SER A 123 -2.95 -7.15 32.65
C SER A 123 -3.36 -8.44 31.98
N ARG A 124 -4.64 -8.78 32.07
CA ARG A 124 -5.20 -9.98 31.43
C ARG A 124 -6.37 -9.60 30.55
N TYR A 125 -6.47 -10.23 29.40
CA TYR A 125 -7.61 -10.14 28.50
C TYR A 125 -8.01 -11.55 28.09
N LEU A 126 -9.09 -12.09 28.66
CA LEU A 126 -9.53 -13.47 28.44
C LEU A 126 -8.39 -14.49 28.68
N ASP A 127 -7.99 -15.24 27.65
CA ASP A 127 -6.89 -16.20 27.63
C ASP A 127 -5.49 -15.60 27.41
N ASP A 128 -5.38 -14.29 27.24
CA ASP A 128 -4.09 -13.61 27.04
C ASP A 128 -3.65 -12.87 28.31
N ILE A 129 -2.36 -13.01 28.63
CA ILE A 129 -1.71 -12.31 29.74
C ILE A 129 -0.63 -11.38 29.18
N LEU A 130 -0.78 -10.09 29.46
CA LEU A 130 0.14 -9.03 29.08
C LEU A 130 1.03 -8.68 30.27
N THR A 131 2.34 -8.90 30.14
CA THR A 131 3.34 -8.78 31.21
C THR A 131 4.39 -7.70 30.91
N ILE A 132 3.95 -6.53 30.47
CA ILE A 132 4.86 -5.40 30.19
C ILE A 132 5.61 -5.04 31.47
N ASP A 133 6.94 -5.02 31.38
CA ASP A 133 7.87 -4.65 32.45
C ASP A 133 7.71 -5.43 33.76
N ASN A 134 7.30 -6.70 33.71
CA ASN A 134 7.25 -7.58 34.87
C ASN A 134 8.39 -8.62 34.86
N PRO A 135 9.57 -8.31 35.42
CA PRO A 135 10.73 -9.19 35.39
C PRO A 135 10.58 -10.44 36.28
N VAL A 136 9.56 -10.50 37.14
CA VAL A 136 9.35 -11.61 38.08
C VAL A 136 8.20 -12.53 37.66
N PHE A 137 7.47 -12.22 36.58
CA PHE A 137 6.34 -13.04 36.14
C PHE A 137 6.76 -14.49 35.85
N GLU A 138 7.83 -14.67 35.08
CA GLU A 138 8.32 -16.00 34.67
C GLU A 138 8.72 -16.86 35.87
N LYS A 139 9.22 -16.23 36.94
CA LYS A 139 9.57 -16.89 38.21
C LYS A 139 8.33 -17.41 38.96
N TYR A 140 7.19 -16.73 38.83
CA TYR A 140 6.00 -16.98 39.64
C TYR A 140 4.85 -17.64 38.87
N LYS A 141 4.89 -17.74 37.54
CA LYS A 141 3.78 -18.27 36.74
C LYS A 141 3.28 -19.66 37.20
N ASP A 142 4.21 -20.56 37.54
CA ASP A 142 3.88 -21.93 37.98
C ASP A 142 3.43 -21.99 39.45
N VAL A 143 3.58 -20.88 40.17
CA VAL A 143 3.06 -20.69 41.55
C VAL A 143 1.67 -20.07 41.51
N ILE A 144 1.41 -19.17 40.54
CA ILE A 144 0.12 -18.52 40.36
C ILE A 144 -0.88 -19.53 39.83
N TYR A 145 -0.56 -20.18 38.71
CA TYR A 145 -1.51 -20.96 37.95
C TYR A 145 -1.41 -22.46 38.25
N PRO A 146 -2.54 -23.18 38.23
CA PRO A 146 -2.53 -24.63 38.43
C PRO A 146 -1.84 -25.34 37.26
N GLN A 147 -1.29 -26.53 37.51
CA GLN A 147 -0.51 -27.32 36.54
C GLN A 147 -1.27 -27.66 35.25
N GLU A 148 -2.60 -27.77 35.34
CA GLU A 148 -3.50 -28.04 34.23
C GLU A 148 -3.65 -26.83 33.30
N LEU A 149 -3.24 -25.62 33.75
CA LEU A 149 -3.26 -24.39 32.97
C LEU A 149 -1.85 -24.08 32.46
N ILE A 150 -1.57 -24.54 31.25
CA ILE A 150 -0.27 -24.31 30.59
C ILE A 150 -0.27 -22.93 29.92
N LEU A 151 0.63 -22.05 30.35
CA LEU A 151 0.90 -20.79 29.67
C LEU A 151 1.83 -21.03 28.48
N ASN A 152 1.33 -20.82 27.27
CA ASN A 152 2.13 -20.88 26.06
C ASN A 152 2.63 -19.47 25.71
N LYS A 153 3.84 -19.35 25.16
CA LYS A 153 4.24 -18.11 24.50
C LYS A 153 3.40 -17.94 23.24
N ALA A 154 2.59 -16.89 23.19
CA ALA A 154 1.82 -16.53 22.00
C ALA A 154 2.71 -15.98 20.88
N ASN A 155 3.89 -15.46 21.23
CA ASN A 155 4.79 -14.78 20.30
C ASN A 155 5.98 -15.65 19.94
N PHE A 156 6.37 -15.62 18.67
CA PHE A 156 7.59 -16.29 18.19
C PHE A 156 8.86 -15.62 18.74
N THR A 157 8.83 -14.30 18.91
CA THR A 157 9.93 -13.52 19.48
C THR A 157 9.40 -12.39 20.36
N ASP A 158 10.25 -11.78 21.17
CA ASP A 158 9.86 -10.62 21.98
C ASP A 158 9.72 -9.33 21.14
N THR A 159 10.06 -9.39 19.85
CA THR A 159 10.01 -8.27 18.89
C THR A 159 8.94 -8.44 17.81
N GLU A 160 8.18 -9.53 17.80
CA GLU A 160 7.17 -9.80 16.77
C GLU A 160 5.97 -10.53 17.35
N THR A 161 4.76 -10.01 17.11
CA THR A 161 3.52 -10.60 17.61
C THR A 161 2.34 -10.28 16.69
N PRO A 162 1.46 -11.25 16.41
CA PRO A 162 0.15 -10.96 15.85
C PRO A 162 -0.80 -10.41 16.92
N PHE A 163 -1.58 -9.40 16.57
CA PHE A 163 -2.69 -8.86 17.35
C PHE A 163 -3.91 -8.69 16.44
N LEU A 164 -4.94 -9.54 16.65
CA LEU A 164 -6.14 -9.61 15.79
C LEU A 164 -5.77 -9.85 14.32
N ASP A 165 -5.97 -8.87 13.44
CA ASP A 165 -5.69 -8.95 12.00
C ASP A 165 -4.35 -8.26 11.62
N LEU A 166 -3.52 -7.92 12.61
CA LEU A 166 -2.26 -7.20 12.43
C LEU A 166 -1.07 -8.04 12.91
N ASN A 167 -0.03 -8.18 12.11
CA ASN A 167 1.29 -8.55 12.60
C ASN A 167 2.03 -7.28 13.02
N ILE A 168 2.60 -7.25 14.22
CA ILE A 168 3.36 -6.13 14.76
C ILE A 168 4.80 -6.57 14.95
N LYS A 169 5.75 -5.83 14.37
CA LYS A 169 7.18 -6.15 14.43
C LYS A 169 8.01 -4.93 14.80
N ILE A 170 8.92 -5.08 15.76
CA ILE A 170 9.87 -4.05 16.15
C ILE A 170 11.19 -4.30 15.42
N VAL A 171 11.58 -3.39 14.53
CA VAL A 171 12.84 -3.46 13.78
C VAL A 171 13.60 -2.16 14.04
N ASN A 172 14.82 -2.26 14.58
CA ASN A 172 15.67 -1.11 14.92
C ASN A 172 14.99 -0.04 15.80
N GLY A 173 14.04 -0.44 16.65
CA GLY A 173 13.28 0.46 17.52
C GLY A 173 12.06 1.11 16.87
N GLU A 174 11.78 0.83 15.60
CA GLU A 174 10.57 1.27 14.90
C GLU A 174 9.52 0.15 14.87
N ILE A 175 8.25 0.52 15.01
CA ILE A 175 7.11 -0.40 14.93
C ILE A 175 6.66 -0.50 13.48
N HIS A 176 6.76 -1.69 12.91
CA HIS A 176 6.22 -2.06 11.61
C HIS A 176 4.94 -2.88 11.80
N THR A 177 3.95 -2.66 10.94
CA THR A 177 2.71 -3.46 10.95
C THR A 177 2.44 -4.03 9.57
N SER A 178 1.97 -5.28 9.52
CA SER A 178 1.44 -5.90 8.29
C SER A 178 0.10 -6.57 8.59
N VAL A 179 -0.64 -6.96 7.54
CA VAL A 179 -1.83 -7.80 7.74
C VAL A 179 -1.39 -9.17 8.25
N TYR A 180 -2.14 -9.70 9.20
CA TYR A 180 -1.99 -11.06 9.70
C TYR A 180 -3.32 -11.78 9.51
N ASP A 181 -3.27 -12.93 8.85
CA ASP A 181 -4.42 -13.81 8.74
C ASP A 181 -4.16 -15.08 9.54
N LYS A 182 -4.84 -15.21 10.67
CA LYS A 182 -4.74 -16.38 11.54
C LYS A 182 -5.04 -17.69 10.82
N ARG A 183 -5.72 -17.66 9.67
CA ARG A 183 -5.97 -18.85 8.86
C ARG A 183 -4.69 -19.47 8.31
N ASP A 184 -3.69 -18.65 8.03
CA ASP A 184 -2.42 -19.07 7.45
C ASP A 184 -1.60 -19.91 8.44
N ASP A 185 -1.90 -19.81 9.74
CA ASP A 185 -1.27 -20.62 10.78
C ASP A 185 -1.75 -22.08 10.79
N PHE A 186 -2.85 -22.38 10.09
CA PHE A 186 -3.44 -23.72 10.07
C PHE A 186 -3.04 -24.48 8.80
N GLY A 187 -2.46 -25.68 8.97
CA GLY A 187 -2.08 -26.58 7.88
C GLY A 187 -3.25 -27.28 7.17
N PHE A 188 -4.47 -26.74 7.26
CA PHE A 188 -5.66 -27.29 6.63
C PHE A 188 -6.51 -26.16 6.03
N ASN A 189 -7.24 -26.48 4.95
CA ASN A 189 -8.14 -25.52 4.33
C ASN A 189 -9.28 -25.14 5.28
N ILE A 190 -9.32 -23.87 5.68
CA ILE A 190 -10.42 -23.32 6.46
C ILE A 190 -11.55 -22.96 5.49
N VAL A 191 -12.63 -23.73 5.55
CA VAL A 191 -13.85 -23.44 4.79
C VAL A 191 -14.63 -22.36 5.52
N ASN A 192 -14.59 -21.14 5.00
CA ASN A 192 -15.25 -19.98 5.58
C ASN A 192 -16.73 -19.90 5.21
N PHE A 193 -17.61 -20.76 5.73
CA PHE A 193 -19.06 -20.51 5.68
C PHE A 193 -19.79 -21.26 6.80
N PRO A 194 -20.80 -20.64 7.46
CA PRO A 194 -21.84 -21.43 8.09
C PRO A 194 -22.66 -22.09 6.97
N TRP A 195 -22.85 -23.39 7.06
CA TRP A 195 -24.00 -23.99 6.42
C TRP A 195 -25.25 -23.26 6.94
N LEU A 196 -26.22 -22.95 6.08
CA LEU A 196 -27.42 -22.19 6.48
C LEU A 196 -28.28 -22.93 7.53
N ASP A 197 -28.02 -24.21 7.72
CA ASP A 197 -28.58 -25.10 8.74
C ASP A 197 -27.70 -25.23 10.01
N GLY A 198 -26.58 -24.51 10.09
CA GLY A 198 -25.70 -24.49 11.25
C GLY A 198 -26.19 -23.57 12.37
N ASP A 199 -25.89 -23.91 13.62
CA ASP A 199 -26.32 -23.20 14.83
C ASP A 199 -25.58 -21.86 15.08
N VAL A 200 -24.97 -21.25 14.05
CA VAL A 200 -24.27 -19.97 14.18
C VAL A 200 -25.30 -18.83 14.28
N PRO A 201 -25.25 -17.95 15.30
CA PRO A 201 -26.22 -16.88 15.45
C PRO A 201 -26.24 -15.93 14.24
N ARG A 202 -27.44 -15.62 13.74
CA ARG A 202 -27.68 -14.85 12.50
C ARG A 202 -27.17 -13.39 12.53
N LEU A 203 -26.88 -12.84 13.70
CA LEU A 203 -26.38 -11.46 13.88
C LEU A 203 -24.85 -11.35 13.63
N PRO A 204 -23.98 -12.15 14.27
CA PRO A 204 -22.54 -12.15 13.99
C PRO A 204 -22.17 -12.51 12.53
N SER A 205 -22.99 -13.30 11.84
CA SER A 205 -22.75 -13.67 10.43
C SER A 205 -22.75 -12.49 9.45
N TYR A 206 -23.45 -11.38 9.76
CA TYR A 206 -23.44 -10.18 8.91
C TYR A 206 -22.11 -9.43 8.98
N GLY A 207 -21.45 -9.41 10.15
CA GLY A 207 -20.12 -8.82 10.30
C GLY A 207 -19.09 -9.52 9.42
N ILE A 208 -19.13 -10.86 9.40
CA ILE A 208 -18.24 -11.68 8.56
C ILE A 208 -18.47 -11.37 7.08
N TYR A 209 -19.72 -11.29 6.62
CA TYR A 209 -20.03 -10.97 5.22
C TYR A 209 -19.52 -9.57 4.82
N ILE A 210 -19.73 -8.57 5.66
CA ILE A 210 -19.23 -7.20 5.42
C ILE A 210 -17.70 -7.18 5.39
N SER A 211 -17.03 -7.87 6.32
CA SER A 211 -15.56 -7.99 6.33
C SER A 211 -15.02 -8.73 5.11
N GLN A 212 -15.71 -9.78 4.63
CA GLN A 212 -15.33 -10.46 3.39
C GLN A 212 -15.57 -9.61 2.15
N LEU A 213 -16.65 -8.82 2.13
CA LEU A 213 -16.93 -7.88 1.05
C LEU A 213 -15.87 -6.77 1.01
N ILE A 214 -15.50 -6.21 2.16
CA ILE A 214 -14.41 -5.22 2.26
C ILE A 214 -13.08 -5.83 1.79
N ARG A 215 -12.76 -7.06 2.21
CA ARG A 215 -11.56 -7.77 1.74
C ARG A 215 -11.59 -8.15 0.26
N ALA A 216 -12.76 -8.46 -0.31
CA ALA A 216 -12.88 -8.66 -1.75
C ALA A 216 -12.75 -7.35 -2.54
N LEU A 217 -13.14 -6.23 -1.92
CA LEU A 217 -13.00 -4.88 -2.48
C LEU A 217 -11.61 -4.26 -2.22
N CYS A 218 -10.85 -4.79 -1.26
CA CYS A 218 -9.48 -4.42 -0.92
C CYS A 218 -8.59 -5.66 -1.10
N GLY A 219 -8.16 -5.90 -2.34
CA GLY A 219 -7.25 -6.98 -2.67
C GLY A 219 -5.79 -6.52 -2.68
N SER A 220 -4.87 -7.49 -2.79
CA SER A 220 -3.47 -7.18 -3.06
C SER A 220 -3.34 -6.42 -4.38
N LEU A 221 -2.19 -5.79 -4.63
CA LEU A 221 -1.93 -5.11 -5.91
C LEU A 221 -2.21 -6.00 -7.13
N VAL A 222 -1.92 -7.29 -7.02
CA VAL A 222 -2.19 -8.27 -8.09
C VAL A 222 -3.68 -8.53 -8.27
N ASP A 223 -4.46 -8.53 -7.18
CA ASP A 223 -5.92 -8.72 -7.24
C ASP A 223 -6.62 -7.50 -7.84
N VAL A 224 -6.16 -6.29 -7.50
CA VAL A 224 -6.67 -5.04 -8.10
C VAL A 224 -6.42 -5.04 -9.61
N LEU A 225 -5.21 -5.38 -10.04
CA LEU A 225 -4.87 -5.48 -11.47
C LEU A 225 -5.68 -6.59 -12.19
N ASN A 226 -5.92 -7.72 -11.53
CA ASN A 226 -6.75 -8.80 -12.08
C ASN A 226 -8.21 -8.34 -12.26
N SER A 227 -8.74 -7.60 -11.29
CA SER A 227 -10.12 -7.11 -11.34
C SER A 227 -10.35 -6.10 -12.47
N ASP A 228 -9.33 -5.31 -12.83
CA ASP A 228 -9.37 -4.35 -13.95
C ASP A 228 -9.06 -5.02 -15.31
N GLY A 229 -8.74 -6.32 -15.32
CA GLY A 229 -8.50 -7.12 -16.53
C GLY A 229 -7.07 -7.03 -17.08
N GLU A 230 -6.11 -6.52 -16.32
CA GLU A 230 -4.74 -6.24 -16.76
C GLU A 230 -3.81 -7.46 -16.70
N THR A 231 -4.22 -8.51 -17.40
CA THR A 231 -3.57 -9.83 -17.42
C THR A 231 -2.15 -9.82 -17.99
N THR A 232 -1.83 -8.93 -18.93
CA THR A 232 -0.49 -8.85 -19.53
C THR A 232 0.54 -8.43 -18.47
N LEU A 233 0.26 -7.37 -17.72
CA LEU A 233 1.15 -6.86 -16.68
C LEU A 233 1.42 -7.92 -15.59
N ILE A 234 0.37 -8.61 -15.16
CA ILE A 234 0.47 -9.66 -14.14
C ILE A 234 1.37 -10.81 -14.61
N SER A 235 1.20 -11.24 -15.87
CA SER A 235 2.04 -12.30 -16.43
C SER A 235 3.53 -11.91 -16.45
N LEU A 236 3.83 -10.65 -16.77
CA LEU A 236 5.19 -10.12 -16.80
C LEU A 236 5.78 -9.97 -15.38
N ILE A 237 5.00 -9.54 -14.39
CA ILE A 237 5.42 -9.50 -12.98
C ILE A 237 5.80 -10.89 -12.47
N GLN A 238 4.99 -11.90 -12.79
CA GLN A 238 5.27 -13.29 -12.45
C GLN A 238 6.53 -13.80 -13.16
N GLN A 239 6.65 -13.55 -14.47
CA GLN A 239 7.83 -13.94 -15.24
C GLN A 239 9.12 -13.28 -14.74
N ALA A 240 9.04 -12.04 -14.28
CA ALA A 240 10.17 -11.29 -13.72
C ALA A 240 10.52 -11.68 -12.27
N GLY A 241 9.72 -12.54 -11.62
CA GLY A 241 9.92 -12.94 -10.22
C GLY A 241 9.74 -11.79 -9.22
N LEU A 242 8.91 -10.79 -9.56
CA LEU A 242 8.71 -9.60 -8.73
C LEU A 242 7.49 -9.68 -7.79
N ALA A 243 6.71 -10.75 -7.85
CA ALA A 243 5.50 -10.91 -7.05
C ALA A 243 5.77 -10.74 -5.53
N ASP A 244 6.75 -11.46 -5.00
CA ASP A 244 7.11 -11.39 -3.58
C ASP A 244 7.70 -10.02 -3.20
N ALA A 245 8.52 -9.44 -4.09
CA ALA A 245 9.12 -8.13 -3.86
C ALA A 245 8.06 -7.01 -3.79
N LEU A 246 6.98 -7.14 -4.57
CA LEU A 246 5.87 -6.19 -4.55
C LEU A 246 4.90 -6.45 -3.39
N ALA A 247 4.99 -7.56 -2.67
CA ALA A 247 4.15 -7.84 -1.51
C ALA A 247 4.51 -6.98 -0.27
N GLY A 248 5.78 -6.59 -0.10
CA GLY A 248 6.30 -5.90 1.10
C GLY A 248 6.10 -4.38 1.17
N GLY A 249 4.98 -3.84 0.67
CA GLY A 249 4.70 -2.40 0.47
C GLY A 249 4.74 -1.50 1.74
N PRO A 250 4.40 -0.20 1.61
CA PRO A 250 3.53 0.38 0.58
C PRO A 250 4.25 0.77 -0.72
N PHE A 251 3.63 0.48 -1.86
CA PHE A 251 4.07 0.89 -3.19
C PHE A 251 3.00 1.67 -3.95
N THR A 252 3.41 2.48 -4.93
CA THR A 252 2.54 3.04 -5.96
C THR A 252 2.95 2.48 -7.30
N VAL A 253 2.02 1.83 -8.00
CA VAL A 253 2.27 1.20 -9.29
C VAL A 253 1.50 1.94 -10.38
N PHE A 254 2.24 2.44 -11.36
CA PHE A 254 1.68 2.99 -12.59
C PHE A 254 1.48 1.84 -13.58
N ALA A 255 0.30 1.25 -13.61
CA ALA A 255 0.02 -0.01 -14.29
C ALA A 255 -0.40 0.21 -15.75
N PRO A 256 0.39 -0.23 -16.75
CA PRO A 256 -0.01 -0.11 -18.14
C PRO A 256 -1.15 -1.06 -18.48
N THR A 257 -2.11 -0.57 -19.26
CA THR A 257 -3.21 -1.42 -19.78
C THR A 257 -2.72 -2.45 -20.81
N ASN A 258 -3.50 -3.50 -21.07
CA ASN A 258 -3.23 -4.44 -22.18
C ASN A 258 -3.16 -3.71 -23.54
N ALA A 259 -3.96 -2.66 -23.71
CA ALA A 259 -3.90 -1.79 -24.89
C ALA A 259 -2.58 -1.00 -24.95
N ALA A 260 -2.02 -0.59 -23.80
CA ALA A 260 -0.71 0.03 -23.70
C ALA A 260 0.40 -0.89 -24.20
N PHE A 261 0.40 -2.15 -23.78
CA PHE A 261 1.36 -3.16 -24.26
C PHE A 261 1.21 -3.40 -25.77
N SER A 262 -0.01 -3.37 -26.29
CA SER A 262 -0.28 -3.53 -27.72
C SER A 262 0.26 -2.38 -28.60
N LYS A 263 0.58 -1.21 -28.01
CA LYS A 263 1.24 -0.11 -28.71
C LYS A 263 2.75 -0.35 -28.93
N LEU A 264 3.37 -1.26 -28.16
CA LEU A 264 4.78 -1.57 -28.33
C LEU A 264 5.00 -2.44 -29.58
N PRO A 265 6.10 -2.23 -30.32
CA PRO A 265 6.49 -3.16 -31.39
C PRO A 265 6.66 -4.57 -30.84
N GLN A 266 6.17 -5.57 -31.57
CA GLN A 266 6.26 -6.98 -31.14
C GLN A 266 7.71 -7.41 -30.87
N SER A 267 8.67 -6.92 -31.66
CA SER A 267 10.09 -7.17 -31.44
C SER A 267 10.59 -6.66 -30.09
N THR A 268 10.03 -5.57 -29.58
CA THR A 268 10.36 -5.02 -28.26
C THR A 268 9.80 -5.93 -27.18
N LEU A 269 8.53 -6.33 -27.28
CA LEU A 269 7.92 -7.26 -26.33
C LEU A 269 8.70 -8.59 -26.28
N ASP A 270 9.05 -9.15 -27.44
CA ASP A 270 9.80 -10.40 -27.53
C ASP A 270 11.21 -10.27 -26.93
N ALA A 271 11.86 -9.11 -27.08
CA ALA A 271 13.15 -8.84 -26.48
C ALA A 271 13.05 -8.75 -24.95
N LEU A 272 12.02 -8.06 -24.44
CA LEU A 272 11.78 -7.94 -23.00
C LEU A 272 11.43 -9.28 -22.36
N SER A 273 10.59 -10.08 -23.01
CA SER A 273 10.24 -11.41 -22.51
C SER A 273 11.40 -12.41 -22.51
N LYS A 274 12.49 -12.15 -23.24
CA LYS A 274 13.69 -13.01 -23.27
C LYS A 274 14.75 -12.61 -22.23
N ASP A 275 14.73 -11.37 -21.76
CA ASP A 275 15.67 -10.87 -20.77
C ASP A 275 14.93 -10.51 -19.48
N THR A 276 14.90 -11.46 -18.54
CA THR A 276 14.24 -11.31 -17.25
C THR A 276 14.77 -10.12 -16.44
N ASN A 277 16.06 -9.77 -16.58
CA ASN A 277 16.63 -8.63 -15.85
C ASN A 277 16.17 -7.30 -16.46
N ALA A 278 16.18 -7.20 -17.79
CA ALA A 278 15.65 -6.03 -18.48
C ALA A 278 14.15 -5.84 -18.20
N LEU A 279 13.38 -6.94 -18.22
CA LEU A 279 11.96 -6.93 -17.87
C LEU A 279 11.74 -6.48 -16.43
N ALA A 280 12.48 -7.05 -15.48
CA ALA A 280 12.39 -6.65 -14.07
C ALA A 280 12.72 -5.17 -13.87
N ASN A 281 13.71 -4.63 -14.59
CA ASN A 281 14.07 -3.23 -14.50
C ASN A 281 12.97 -2.31 -15.04
N ILE A 282 12.35 -2.67 -16.18
CA ILE A 282 11.20 -1.92 -16.73
C ILE A 282 10.01 -1.98 -15.79
N LEU A 283 9.69 -3.15 -15.22
CA LEU A 283 8.59 -3.26 -14.27
C LEU A 283 8.86 -2.43 -13.01
N LYS A 284 10.09 -2.45 -12.48
CA LYS A 284 10.50 -1.59 -11.36
C LYS A 284 10.41 -0.09 -11.69
N TYR A 285 10.60 0.29 -12.96
CA TYR A 285 10.41 1.68 -13.41
C TYR A 285 8.95 2.15 -13.33
N HIS A 286 8.00 1.22 -13.29
CA HIS A 286 6.58 1.54 -13.09
C HIS A 286 6.20 1.63 -11.61
N VAL A 287 7.13 1.41 -10.68
CA VAL A 287 6.85 1.30 -9.24
C VAL A 287 7.62 2.36 -8.48
N VAL A 288 6.92 3.05 -7.57
CA VAL A 288 7.49 4.03 -6.64
C VAL A 288 7.22 3.58 -5.20
N GLN A 289 8.15 3.84 -4.29
CA GLN A 289 7.97 3.58 -2.87
C GLN A 289 6.94 4.56 -2.26
N GLY A 290 6.02 4.06 -1.43
CA GLY A 290 5.00 4.85 -0.75
C GLY A 290 3.64 4.85 -1.44
N ASN A 291 2.67 5.49 -0.81
CA ASN A 291 1.28 5.55 -1.27
C ASN A 291 0.98 6.96 -1.80
N ILE A 292 1.27 7.19 -3.09
CA ILE A 292 1.12 8.48 -3.77
C ILE A 292 -0.30 8.55 -4.34
N ARG A 293 -1.10 9.49 -3.84
CA ARG A 293 -2.47 9.71 -4.32
C ARG A 293 -2.51 10.75 -5.43
N LYS A 294 -3.62 10.81 -6.17
CA LYS A 294 -3.89 11.89 -7.12
C LYS A 294 -3.81 13.27 -6.46
N ALA A 295 -4.24 13.38 -5.20
CA ALA A 295 -4.18 14.61 -4.43
C ALA A 295 -2.75 15.09 -4.14
N ASP A 296 -1.76 14.19 -4.16
CA ASP A 296 -0.34 14.52 -3.96
C ASP A 296 0.34 14.97 -5.26
N ALA A 297 -0.30 14.74 -6.42
CA ALA A 297 0.22 15.09 -7.72
C ALA A 297 0.34 16.62 -7.85
N LYS A 298 1.50 17.06 -8.35
CA LYS A 298 1.79 18.44 -8.71
C LYS A 298 2.42 18.46 -10.09
N ASN A 299 2.21 19.53 -10.85
CA ASN A 299 2.89 19.67 -12.13
C ASN A 299 4.42 19.68 -11.91
N GLU A 300 5.16 18.99 -12.78
CA GLU A 300 6.62 18.80 -12.69
C GLU A 300 7.10 18.03 -11.43
N LEU A 301 6.20 17.33 -10.73
CA LEU A 301 6.58 16.47 -9.60
C LEU A 301 7.45 15.32 -10.10
N THR A 302 8.62 15.11 -9.48
CA THR A 302 9.48 13.96 -9.76
C THR A 302 9.43 12.94 -8.64
N LEU A 303 9.35 11.66 -8.99
CA LEU A 303 9.33 10.52 -8.08
C LEU A 303 10.48 9.57 -8.43
N THR A 304 11.09 8.95 -7.42
CA THR A 304 12.16 7.96 -7.65
C THR A 304 11.53 6.57 -7.71
N THR A 305 11.78 5.85 -8.79
CA THR A 305 11.25 4.49 -8.99
C THR A 305 12.09 3.45 -8.27
N LEU A 306 11.59 2.22 -8.15
CA LEU A 306 12.37 1.08 -7.64
C LEU A 306 13.53 0.67 -8.57
N ALA A 307 13.54 1.16 -9.82
CA ALA A 307 14.68 1.02 -10.72
C ALA A 307 15.80 2.06 -10.42
N GLY A 308 15.54 3.01 -9.52
CA GLY A 308 16.46 4.09 -9.13
C GLY A 308 16.44 5.30 -10.06
N THR A 309 15.80 5.20 -11.23
CA THR A 309 15.56 6.31 -12.15
C THR A 309 14.34 7.11 -11.73
N LYS A 310 14.33 8.41 -12.03
CA LYS A 310 13.21 9.29 -11.71
C LYS A 310 12.17 9.26 -12.83
N ILE A 311 10.90 9.36 -12.45
CA ILE A 311 9.76 9.61 -13.32
C ILE A 311 9.15 10.96 -12.98
N ARG A 312 8.51 11.61 -13.95
CA ARG A 312 7.90 12.93 -13.82
C ARG A 312 6.40 12.88 -14.05
N LEU A 313 5.66 13.56 -13.18
CA LEU A 313 4.23 13.80 -13.33
C LEU A 313 4.00 15.20 -13.89
N ASN A 314 3.10 15.30 -14.87
CA ASN A 314 2.67 16.56 -15.47
C ASN A 314 1.16 16.69 -15.40
N ILE A 315 0.67 17.88 -15.04
CA ILE A 315 -0.75 18.21 -14.92
C ILE A 315 -1.10 19.27 -15.96
N TYR A 316 -1.97 18.90 -16.88
CA TYR A 316 -2.48 19.75 -17.95
C TYR A 316 -3.89 20.24 -17.61
N SER A 317 -3.98 21.39 -16.94
CA SER A 317 -5.25 21.93 -16.43
C SER A 317 -6.26 22.30 -17.53
N HIS A 318 -5.81 22.54 -18.76
CA HIS A 318 -6.69 22.95 -19.86
C HIS A 318 -7.59 21.81 -20.38
N ASN A 319 -7.15 20.56 -20.25
CA ASN A 319 -7.87 19.37 -20.72
C ASN A 319 -8.06 18.33 -19.60
N ASN A 320 -7.70 18.67 -18.36
CA ASN A 320 -7.76 17.79 -17.18
C ASN A 320 -7.01 16.47 -17.36
N VAL A 321 -5.90 16.48 -18.10
CA VAL A 321 -5.03 15.31 -18.28
C VAL A 321 -3.90 15.37 -17.26
N VAL A 322 -3.64 14.24 -16.60
CA VAL A 322 -2.40 14.03 -15.84
C VAL A 322 -1.63 12.91 -16.52
N THR A 323 -0.33 13.09 -16.63
CA THR A 323 0.57 12.10 -17.22
C THR A 323 1.70 11.76 -16.26
N VAL A 324 2.28 10.58 -16.43
CA VAL A 324 3.53 10.16 -15.83
C VAL A 324 4.48 9.70 -16.93
N GLU A 325 5.63 10.36 -17.09
CA GLU A 325 6.52 10.18 -18.24
C GLU A 325 5.76 10.17 -19.58
N GLY A 326 4.88 11.16 -19.77
CA GLY A 326 4.04 11.28 -20.97
C GLY A 326 2.89 10.28 -21.10
N SER A 327 2.89 9.21 -20.31
CA SER A 327 1.82 8.21 -20.30
C SER A 327 0.61 8.76 -19.57
N LYS A 328 -0.57 8.74 -20.22
CA LYS A 328 -1.78 9.29 -19.63
C LYS A 328 -2.29 8.36 -18.54
N ILE A 329 -2.55 8.91 -17.36
CA ILE A 329 -3.22 8.19 -16.28
C ILE A 329 -4.72 8.18 -16.56
N THR A 330 -5.29 7.00 -16.79
CA THR A 330 -6.70 6.79 -17.14
C THR A 330 -7.57 6.53 -15.92
N ASN A 331 -7.02 5.87 -14.89
CA ASN A 331 -7.69 5.59 -13.64
C ASN A 331 -6.77 5.89 -12.46
N PHE A 332 -7.29 6.52 -11.41
CA PHE A 332 -6.50 6.97 -10.27
C PHE A 332 -6.96 6.30 -8.99
N ASP A 333 -6.05 6.28 -8.02
CA ASP A 333 -6.35 6.00 -6.61
C ASP A 333 -7.00 4.62 -6.37
N LEU A 334 -6.61 3.61 -7.16
CA LEU A 334 -7.05 2.23 -6.91
C LEU A 334 -6.28 1.64 -5.72
N SER A 335 -6.96 1.57 -4.58
CA SER A 335 -6.35 1.11 -3.33
C SER A 335 -6.05 -0.40 -3.37
N ALA A 336 -4.85 -0.77 -2.96
CA ALA A 336 -4.44 -2.15 -2.73
C ALA A 336 -3.91 -2.33 -1.30
N ASP A 337 -3.94 -3.54 -0.75
CA ASP A 337 -3.50 -3.81 0.64
C ASP A 337 -2.05 -3.39 0.91
N ASN A 338 -1.20 -3.51 -0.11
CA ASN A 338 0.21 -3.19 -0.11
C ASN A 338 0.54 -1.91 -0.90
N GLY A 339 -0.44 -1.06 -1.21
CA GLY A 339 -0.16 0.14 -2.00
C GLY A 339 -1.32 0.83 -2.71
N MET A 340 -0.97 1.42 -3.85
CA MET A 340 -1.85 2.18 -4.73
C MET A 340 -1.55 1.83 -6.18
N VAL A 341 -2.60 1.76 -7.00
CA VAL A 341 -2.47 1.56 -8.45
C VAL A 341 -3.05 2.79 -9.17
N HIS A 342 -2.30 3.29 -10.14
CA HIS A 342 -2.76 4.27 -11.13
C HIS A 342 -2.63 3.63 -12.51
N VAL A 343 -3.73 3.52 -13.26
CA VAL A 343 -3.73 2.86 -14.57
C VAL A 343 -3.25 3.84 -15.64
N ILE A 344 -2.33 3.40 -16.50
CA ILE A 344 -1.76 4.21 -17.58
C ILE A 344 -1.98 3.61 -18.96
N ASP A 345 -2.09 4.46 -19.98
CA ASP A 345 -2.43 4.04 -21.34
C ASP A 345 -1.22 3.66 -22.21
N THR A 346 0.00 3.80 -21.70
CA THR A 346 1.26 3.59 -22.43
C THR A 346 2.29 2.96 -21.49
N VAL A 347 3.16 2.09 -22.00
CA VAL A 347 4.25 1.49 -21.21
C VAL A 347 5.39 2.51 -21.08
N MET A 348 5.79 2.83 -19.84
CA MET A 348 6.89 3.76 -19.58
C MET A 348 8.23 3.08 -19.86
N MET A 349 9.07 3.73 -20.66
CA MET A 349 10.42 3.26 -20.96
C MET A 349 11.44 4.15 -20.25
N PRO A 350 12.41 3.59 -19.51
CA PRO A 350 13.46 4.38 -18.89
C PRO A 350 14.24 5.19 -19.96
N PRO A 351 14.53 6.47 -19.71
CA PRO A 351 15.35 7.27 -20.63
C PRO A 351 16.77 6.70 -20.71
N SER A 352 17.36 6.72 -21.90
CA SER A 352 18.75 6.26 -22.13
C SER A 352 19.82 7.27 -21.72
N GLY A 353 19.41 8.50 -21.36
CA GLY A 353 20.30 9.57 -20.90
C GLY A 353 19.63 10.94 -20.90
N SER A 354 20.44 12.00 -20.84
CA SER A 354 19.98 13.38 -20.99
C SER A 354 19.58 13.70 -22.43
N ILE A 355 18.96 14.86 -22.65
CA ILE A 355 18.65 15.35 -24.00
C ILE A 355 19.91 15.38 -24.89
N VAL A 356 21.05 15.79 -24.34
CA VAL A 356 22.32 15.83 -25.08
C VAL A 356 22.80 14.42 -25.44
N ASP A 357 22.67 13.47 -24.52
CA ASP A 357 23.07 12.07 -24.76
C ASP A 357 22.20 11.44 -25.85
N MET A 358 20.89 11.67 -25.82
CA MET A 358 19.96 11.17 -26.84
C MET A 358 20.26 11.77 -28.22
N VAL A 359 20.53 13.07 -28.29
CA VAL A 359 20.93 13.76 -29.53
C VAL A 359 22.28 13.23 -30.04
N ALA A 360 23.22 12.90 -29.14
CA ALA A 360 24.51 12.35 -29.51
C ALA A 360 24.45 10.89 -29.98
N ALA A 361 23.54 10.09 -29.43
CA ALA A 361 23.38 8.69 -29.75
C ALA A 361 22.67 8.44 -31.10
N ASN A 362 21.91 9.41 -31.61
CA ASN A 362 21.15 9.29 -32.84
C ASN A 362 21.82 10.05 -34.01
N SER A 363 22.23 9.31 -35.05
CA SER A 363 22.88 9.86 -36.23
C SER A 363 22.05 10.90 -36.98
N ASP A 364 20.73 10.86 -36.87
CA ASP A 364 19.82 11.80 -37.53
C ASP A 364 19.90 13.22 -36.93
N PHE A 365 20.58 13.39 -35.79
CA PHE A 365 20.80 14.68 -35.15
C PHE A 365 22.25 15.17 -35.20
N SER A 366 23.11 14.57 -36.02
CA SER A 366 24.52 14.96 -36.10
C SER A 366 24.74 16.44 -36.42
N THR A 367 23.88 17.04 -37.25
CA THR A 367 23.93 18.48 -37.55
C THR A 367 23.53 19.31 -36.34
N LEU A 368 22.45 18.94 -35.66
CA LEU A 368 21.99 19.60 -34.44
C LEU A 368 23.07 19.57 -33.35
N LEU A 369 23.66 18.40 -33.11
CA LEU A 369 24.73 18.21 -32.11
C LEU A 369 25.90 19.15 -32.37
N LYS A 370 26.38 19.22 -33.62
CA LYS A 370 27.47 20.11 -34.01
C LYS A 370 27.12 21.58 -33.73
N LEU A 371 25.92 22.02 -34.09
CA LEU A 371 25.48 23.41 -33.89
C LEU A 371 25.33 23.76 -32.41
N VAL A 372 24.83 22.82 -31.59
CA VAL A 372 24.76 22.97 -30.12
C VAL A 372 26.15 23.12 -29.51
N GLN A 373 27.13 22.34 -29.99
CA GLN A 373 28.53 22.44 -29.57
C GLN A 373 29.16 23.77 -30.02
N ASP A 374 28.98 24.16 -31.28
CA ASP A 374 29.59 25.36 -31.88
C ASP A 374 29.12 26.68 -31.23
N THR A 375 27.90 26.67 -30.67
CA THR A 375 27.25 27.81 -29.99
C THR A 375 27.40 27.79 -28.47
N ASN A 376 28.02 26.74 -27.91
CA ASN A 376 28.08 26.50 -26.46
C ASN A 376 26.68 26.53 -25.80
N LEU A 377 25.67 26.00 -26.50
CA LEU A 377 24.30 25.93 -25.98
C LEU A 377 24.07 24.72 -25.06
N ALA A 378 25.06 23.83 -24.95
CA ALA A 378 25.01 22.68 -24.05
C ALA A 378 24.57 23.07 -22.62
N GLY A 379 25.00 24.23 -22.11
CA GLY A 379 24.58 24.73 -20.79
C GLY A 379 23.09 25.06 -20.68
N ALA A 380 22.43 25.52 -21.76
CA ALA A 380 20.99 25.76 -21.77
C ALA A 380 20.17 24.45 -21.82
N LEU A 381 20.79 23.35 -22.27
CA LEU A 381 20.19 22.02 -22.32
C LEU A 381 20.42 21.20 -21.04
N GLN A 382 20.98 21.81 -19.99
CA GLN A 382 21.17 21.19 -18.67
C GLN A 382 20.03 21.48 -17.69
N GLY A 383 18.99 22.21 -18.10
CA GLY A 383 17.82 22.45 -17.26
C GLY A 383 17.12 21.12 -16.89
N ASP A 384 16.56 21.07 -15.68
CA ASP A 384 15.93 19.85 -15.14
C ASP A 384 14.58 19.51 -15.78
N ALA A 385 13.93 20.46 -16.46
CA ALA A 385 12.62 20.32 -17.09
C ALA A 385 12.60 21.08 -18.41
N LEU A 386 12.80 20.36 -19.52
CA LEU A 386 12.89 20.95 -20.85
C LEU A 386 12.01 20.20 -21.84
N THR A 387 11.51 20.91 -22.83
CA THR A 387 10.98 20.31 -24.06
C THR A 387 11.80 20.80 -25.24
N VAL A 388 12.39 19.88 -26.00
CA VAL A 388 13.20 20.22 -27.17
C VAL A 388 12.53 19.71 -28.43
N PHE A 389 12.18 20.63 -29.31
CA PHE A 389 11.75 20.28 -30.66
C PHE A 389 13.01 20.08 -31.53
N ALA A 390 13.46 18.84 -31.68
CA ALA A 390 14.74 18.50 -32.29
C ALA A 390 14.63 18.32 -33.82
N PRO A 391 15.19 19.24 -34.64
CA PRO A 391 15.21 19.08 -36.10
C PRO A 391 16.20 18.01 -36.53
N THR A 392 15.79 17.17 -37.48
CA THR A 392 16.66 16.16 -38.11
C THR A 392 17.67 16.77 -39.09
N ASN A 393 18.67 16.00 -39.50
CA ASN A 393 19.61 16.36 -40.57
C ASN A 393 18.89 16.78 -41.87
N ASP A 394 17.78 16.10 -42.20
CA ASP A 394 16.94 16.44 -43.35
C ASP A 394 16.24 17.79 -43.16
N ALA A 395 15.78 18.09 -41.95
CA ALA A 395 15.19 19.39 -41.62
C ALA A 395 16.18 20.54 -41.86
N PHE A 396 17.45 20.36 -41.48
CA PHE A 396 18.51 21.33 -41.79
C PHE A 396 18.80 21.40 -43.29
N SER A 397 18.84 20.27 -43.98
CA SER A 397 19.11 20.21 -45.42
C SER A 397 18.06 21.00 -46.24
N ARG A 398 16.80 21.02 -45.78
CA ARG A 398 15.70 21.80 -46.39
C ARG A 398 15.92 23.31 -46.36
N LEU A 399 16.73 23.85 -45.44
CA LEU A 399 17.06 25.28 -45.42
C LEU A 399 17.98 25.69 -46.58
N GLY A 400 18.70 24.74 -47.17
CA GLY A 400 19.68 24.98 -48.22
C GLY A 400 21.02 25.50 -47.70
N SER A 401 22.09 25.21 -48.45
CA SER A 401 23.48 25.47 -48.07
C SER A 401 23.77 26.96 -47.82
N ARG A 402 23.11 27.87 -48.54
CA ARG A 402 23.28 29.32 -48.36
C ARG A 402 22.82 29.78 -46.97
N ILE A 403 21.65 29.32 -46.51
CA ILE A 403 21.12 29.69 -45.19
C ILE A 403 21.97 29.05 -44.11
N LEU A 404 22.30 27.75 -44.24
CA LEU A 404 23.17 27.06 -43.29
C LEU A 404 24.55 27.74 -43.15
N ASN A 405 25.16 28.15 -44.26
CA ASN A 405 26.42 28.90 -44.23
C ASN A 405 26.25 30.27 -43.54
N ASN A 406 25.17 31.01 -43.81
CA ASN A 406 24.94 32.28 -43.13
C ASN A 406 24.75 32.09 -41.61
N LEU A 407 24.01 31.05 -41.21
CA LEU A 407 23.81 30.70 -39.80
C LEU A 407 25.11 30.28 -39.13
N SER A 408 25.97 29.53 -39.83
CA SER A 408 27.26 29.07 -39.26
C SER A 408 28.25 30.21 -39.04
N HIS A 409 28.16 31.31 -39.81
CA HIS A 409 29.03 32.48 -39.63
C HIS A 409 28.52 33.45 -38.53
N ASN A 410 27.25 33.36 -38.14
CA ASN A 410 26.67 34.19 -37.08
C ASN A 410 26.27 33.34 -35.87
N LYS A 411 27.24 33.06 -35.00
CA LYS A 411 27.04 32.24 -33.79
C LYS A 411 25.98 32.79 -32.83
N ALA A 412 25.81 34.11 -32.76
CA ALA A 412 24.79 34.73 -31.92
C ALA A 412 23.38 34.42 -32.44
N LEU A 413 23.16 34.63 -33.74
CA LEU A 413 21.89 34.28 -34.40
C LEU A 413 21.60 32.78 -34.32
N LEU A 414 22.60 31.94 -34.57
CA LEU A 414 22.45 30.48 -34.47
C LEU A 414 22.04 30.07 -33.06
N LYS A 415 22.67 30.66 -32.03
CA LYS A 415 22.31 30.39 -30.64
C LYS A 415 20.85 30.75 -30.36
N GLU A 416 20.38 31.92 -30.81
CA GLU A 416 18.99 32.33 -30.64
C GLU A 416 18.00 31.40 -31.36
N ILE A 417 18.33 30.96 -32.58
CA ILE A 417 17.50 30.00 -33.31
C ILE A 417 17.41 28.68 -32.56
N LEU A 418 18.52 28.18 -32.02
CA LEU A 418 18.51 26.95 -31.23
C LEU A 418 17.76 27.13 -29.89
N GLU A 419 17.89 28.28 -29.20
CA GLU A 419 17.10 28.62 -28.01
C GLU A 419 15.58 28.63 -28.32
N TYR A 420 15.18 29.01 -29.54
CA TYR A 420 13.79 28.98 -30.01
C TYR A 420 13.21 27.56 -30.20
N HIS A 421 14.03 26.51 -30.14
CA HIS A 421 13.56 25.12 -30.16
C HIS A 421 13.36 24.53 -28.75
N VAL A 422 13.72 25.28 -27.70
CA VAL A 422 13.73 24.78 -26.32
C VAL A 422 12.68 25.50 -25.49
N VAL A 423 11.78 24.76 -24.86
CA VAL A 423 10.76 25.27 -23.93
C VAL A 423 11.20 24.93 -22.49
N PRO A 424 11.14 25.87 -21.53
CA PRO A 424 11.66 25.70 -20.17
C PRO A 424 10.70 24.98 -19.20
N HIS A 425 10.02 23.94 -19.69
CA HIS A 425 9.20 23.00 -18.91
C HIS A 425 8.91 21.76 -19.77
N THR A 426 8.36 20.70 -19.17
CA THR A 426 8.11 19.44 -19.86
C THR A 426 6.69 19.42 -20.45
N GLU A 427 6.58 19.26 -21.75
CA GLU A 427 5.33 19.22 -22.51
C GLU A 427 5.28 17.95 -23.35
N TYR A 428 4.60 16.93 -22.85
CA TYR A 428 4.31 15.71 -23.59
C TYR A 428 3.14 15.91 -24.55
N SER A 429 3.05 15.10 -25.59
CA SER A 429 2.04 15.20 -26.65
C SER A 429 0.60 15.16 -26.12
N ALA A 430 0.36 14.41 -25.05
CA ALA A 430 -0.95 14.33 -24.37
C ALA A 430 -1.39 15.65 -23.71
N GLY A 431 -0.44 16.55 -23.41
CA GLY A 431 -0.66 17.89 -22.91
C GLY A 431 -0.82 18.94 -24.00
N LEU A 432 -0.39 18.67 -25.22
CA LEU A 432 -0.43 19.65 -26.31
C LEU A 432 -1.86 19.82 -26.84
N TYR A 433 -2.25 21.07 -27.13
CA TYR A 433 -3.57 21.35 -27.71
C TYR A 433 -3.54 22.36 -28.86
N ASN A 434 -4.62 22.38 -29.63
CA ASN A 434 -4.69 23.20 -30.84
C ASN A 434 -4.73 24.70 -30.51
N ARG A 435 -3.92 25.49 -31.24
CA ARG A 435 -3.76 26.95 -31.06
C ARG A 435 -3.12 27.34 -29.73
N GLU A 436 -2.35 26.44 -29.15
CA GLU A 436 -1.48 26.73 -28.01
C GLU A 436 -0.25 27.55 -28.45
N TYR A 437 0.25 28.38 -27.54
CA TYR A 437 1.47 29.16 -27.74
C TYR A 437 2.43 28.87 -26.59
N LEU A 438 3.62 28.36 -26.91
CA LEU A 438 4.65 28.08 -25.90
C LEU A 438 5.76 29.13 -25.96
N ARG A 439 6.20 29.56 -24.78
CA ARG A 439 7.41 30.39 -24.64
C ARG A 439 8.62 29.48 -24.70
N THR A 440 9.64 29.94 -25.41
CA THR A 440 10.90 29.22 -25.56
C THR A 440 11.99 29.91 -24.73
N LEU A 441 13.21 29.37 -24.74
CA LEU A 441 14.39 30.01 -24.16
C LEU A 441 14.86 31.23 -24.98
N ASP A 442 14.21 31.51 -26.12
CA ASP A 442 14.48 32.70 -26.91
C ASP A 442 14.31 33.99 -26.08
N ARG A 443 15.36 34.81 -26.09
CA ARG A 443 15.47 36.05 -25.30
C ARG A 443 14.54 37.16 -25.77
N HIS A 444 14.03 37.06 -27.00
CA HIS A 444 13.11 38.03 -27.57
C HIS A 444 11.65 37.70 -27.28
N HIS A 445 11.39 36.62 -26.52
CA HIS A 445 10.05 36.18 -26.13
C HIS A 445 9.12 35.85 -27.31
N ASP A 446 9.69 35.48 -28.46
CA ASP A 446 8.89 34.90 -29.54
C ASP A 446 8.32 33.56 -29.06
N VAL A 447 7.05 33.32 -29.38
CA VAL A 447 6.35 32.08 -29.04
C VAL A 447 6.33 31.15 -30.25
N ILE A 448 6.36 29.85 -29.99
CA ILE A 448 6.02 28.84 -30.99
C ILE A 448 4.52 28.56 -30.91
N ARG A 449 3.87 28.38 -32.06
CA ARG A 449 2.45 28.06 -32.16
C ARG A 449 2.27 26.57 -32.41
N LEU A 450 1.49 25.91 -31.57
CA LEU A 450 1.11 24.52 -31.77
C LEU A 450 -0.23 24.41 -32.50
N SER A 451 -0.30 23.45 -33.43
CA SER A 451 -1.55 23.05 -34.09
C SER A 451 -1.67 21.53 -33.99
N VAL A 452 -2.64 21.08 -33.21
CA VAL A 452 -2.91 19.65 -32.97
C VAL A 452 -4.16 19.27 -33.76
N SER A 453 -4.06 18.19 -34.54
CA SER A 453 -5.17 17.67 -35.36
C SER A 453 -5.08 16.15 -35.47
N SER A 454 -6.04 15.54 -36.16
CA SER A 454 -5.96 14.10 -36.50
C SER A 454 -4.76 13.74 -37.39
N ARG A 455 -4.08 14.72 -38.00
CA ARG A 455 -2.86 14.52 -38.80
C ARG A 455 -1.56 14.61 -37.97
N GLY A 456 -1.68 14.76 -36.65
CA GLY A 456 -0.55 14.91 -35.74
C GLY A 456 -0.37 16.34 -35.24
N VAL A 457 0.80 16.58 -34.64
CA VAL A 457 1.20 17.86 -34.04
C VAL A 457 2.06 18.64 -35.01
N MET A 458 1.74 19.92 -35.20
CA MET A 458 2.59 20.88 -35.89
C MET A 458 3.08 21.95 -34.93
N VAL A 459 4.35 22.31 -35.06
CA VAL A 459 5.02 23.38 -34.34
C VAL A 459 5.41 24.44 -35.37
N ASN A 460 4.70 25.57 -35.36
CA ASN A 460 4.70 26.52 -36.48
C ASN A 460 4.37 25.80 -37.81
N ASN A 461 5.37 25.61 -38.67
CA ASN A 461 5.25 24.90 -39.95
C ASN A 461 5.93 23.53 -39.95
N ALA A 462 6.56 23.12 -38.84
CA ALA A 462 7.25 21.85 -38.70
C ALA A 462 6.29 20.77 -38.19
N HIS A 463 6.33 19.59 -38.80
CA HIS A 463 5.58 18.42 -38.35
C HIS A 463 6.40 17.65 -37.31
N VAL A 464 5.75 17.24 -36.21
CA VAL A 464 6.36 16.34 -35.22
C VAL A 464 6.26 14.92 -35.75
N THR A 465 7.40 14.37 -36.17
CA THR A 465 7.52 13.05 -36.78
C THR A 465 7.63 11.92 -35.76
N SER A 466 8.18 12.22 -34.59
CA SER A 466 8.25 11.34 -33.43
C SER A 466 8.10 12.19 -32.17
N ALA A 467 7.23 11.79 -31.26
CA ALA A 467 6.90 12.53 -30.04
C ALA A 467 7.24 11.72 -28.80
N ASP A 468 7.31 12.41 -27.66
CA ASP A 468 7.41 11.83 -26.31
C ASP A 468 8.68 10.99 -26.08
N LEU A 469 9.82 11.44 -26.62
CA LEU A 469 11.11 10.83 -26.30
C LEU A 469 11.60 11.36 -24.95
N SER A 470 11.31 10.63 -23.88
CA SER A 470 11.74 10.97 -22.52
C SER A 470 13.26 11.01 -22.38
N ALA A 471 13.75 12.05 -21.70
CA ALA A 471 15.13 12.24 -21.26
C ALA A 471 15.18 12.33 -19.73
N THR A 472 16.35 12.15 -19.12
CA THR A 472 16.51 12.36 -17.67
C THR A 472 16.22 13.80 -17.22
N ASN A 473 16.27 14.76 -18.14
CA ASN A 473 16.09 16.19 -17.87
C ASN A 473 15.01 16.87 -18.74
N GLY A 474 14.10 16.10 -19.34
CA GLY A 474 13.02 16.66 -20.17
C GLY A 474 12.45 15.68 -21.20
N VAL A 475 11.90 16.22 -22.27
CA VAL A 475 11.30 15.46 -23.38
C VAL A 475 11.77 16.02 -24.72
N VAL A 476 11.94 15.16 -25.71
CA VAL A 476 12.29 15.52 -27.09
C VAL A 476 11.16 15.16 -28.05
N HIS A 477 10.79 16.11 -28.90
CA HIS A 477 9.89 15.92 -30.03
C HIS A 477 10.67 16.13 -31.33
N VAL A 478 10.73 15.13 -32.19
CA VAL A 478 11.48 15.17 -33.45
C VAL A 478 10.68 15.90 -34.50
N ILE A 479 11.27 16.92 -35.13
CA ILE A 479 10.60 17.75 -36.15
C ILE A 479 11.29 17.68 -37.51
N ASP A 480 10.51 17.83 -38.58
CA ASP A 480 10.98 17.73 -39.97
C ASP A 480 11.42 19.07 -40.60
N HIS A 481 11.25 20.20 -39.90
CA HIS A 481 11.71 21.52 -40.31
C HIS A 481 12.33 22.28 -39.15
N VAL A 482 13.35 23.10 -39.44
CA VAL A 482 13.95 24.00 -38.44
C VAL A 482 12.99 25.15 -38.13
N LEU A 483 12.76 25.41 -36.85
CA LEU A 483 11.97 26.54 -36.37
C LEU A 483 12.79 27.82 -36.50
N ILE A 484 12.32 28.74 -37.33
CA ILE A 484 12.92 30.06 -37.51
C ILE A 484 11.95 31.11 -36.95
N PRO A 485 12.35 31.92 -35.96
CA PRO A 485 11.55 33.04 -35.47
C PRO A 485 11.11 33.96 -36.61
N ALA A 486 9.86 34.43 -36.60
CA ALA A 486 9.29 35.21 -37.70
C ALA A 486 10.10 36.50 -38.00
N ARG A 487 10.72 37.09 -36.98
CA ARG A 487 11.63 38.25 -37.10
C ARG A 487 12.81 38.01 -38.04
N TYR A 488 13.22 36.75 -38.21
CA TYR A 488 14.35 36.36 -39.07
C TYR A 488 13.93 35.88 -40.46
N LEU A 489 12.64 35.63 -40.71
CA LEU A 489 12.18 35.23 -42.05
C LEU A 489 12.46 36.32 -43.09
N PHE A 490 12.37 37.61 -42.71
CA PHE A 490 12.69 38.72 -43.61
C PHE A 490 14.20 38.96 -43.80
N SER A 491 15.03 38.71 -42.77
CA SER A 491 16.49 38.88 -42.88
C SER A 491 17.20 37.70 -43.55
N ALA A 492 16.73 36.47 -43.32
CA ALA A 492 17.26 35.24 -43.91
C ALA A 492 17.04 35.16 -45.44
N ILE A 493 15.94 35.75 -45.94
CA ILE A 493 15.61 35.75 -47.38
C ILE A 493 16.43 36.81 -48.14
N ILE A 494 16.76 37.95 -47.53
CA ILE A 494 17.34 39.10 -48.27
C ILE A 494 18.87 39.18 -48.12
N GLY A 495 19.49 38.47 -47.17
CA GLY A 495 20.95 38.45 -47.04
C GLY A 495 21.56 39.86 -46.98
N LYS A 496 20.95 40.75 -46.20
CA LYS A 496 21.54 42.06 -45.95
C LYS A 496 22.66 41.91 -44.91
N LYS A 497 23.85 42.33 -45.36
CA LYS A 497 25.10 42.48 -44.60
C LYS A 497 24.89 43.17 -43.26
#